data_AF-A0A2R7QY40-F1
#
_entry.id   AF-A0A2R7QY40-F1
#
_cell.length_a   1.000
_cell.length_b   1.000
_cell.length_c   1.000
_cell.angle_alpha   90.00
_cell.angle_beta   90.00
_cell.angle_gamma   90.00
#
_symmetry.space_group_name_H-M   'P 1'
#
loop_
_entity.id
_entity.type
_entity.pdbx_description
1 polymer ?
#
loop_
_entity_poly.entity_id
_entity_poly.type
_entity_poly.pdbx_seq_one_letter_code
_entity_poly.pdbx_strand_id
1 'polypeptide(L)'
;MVLQRARRSAFMDGKQWWGLALACAAGAFAAAAPAQAQVYKCTGSKGETVYAQQPCGAGAKEVTVRAHRAATRTPGETATQAAVFRSTDLSDASIAERNCMNAAQSNIQGAADRRIQTYQRQVAALNQQLGHTDEDALAAATREAGVRAQVASLEQSISAERRSADNSLTTAQQRCSEQRRDREASIERKYAPERAPSDTAIDGLR
;
A
#
# COMPACT_ATOMS: atom_id res chain seq x y z
N MET A 1 37.65 -19.86 42.07
CA MET A 1 36.68 -19.43 43.10
C MET A 1 35.36 -19.11 42.37
N VAL A 2 34.47 -20.09 42.14
CA VAL A 2 33.31 -20.53 42.98
C VAL A 2 32.44 -19.31 43.38
N LEU A 3 31.17 -19.10 42.99
CA LEU A 3 29.93 -19.89 43.10
C LEU A 3 28.90 -19.31 42.08
N GLN A 4 28.28 -20.04 41.15
CA GLN A 4 27.02 -20.81 41.22
C GLN A 4 25.81 -20.21 42.01
N ARG A 5 24.76 -19.80 41.27
CA ARG A 5 23.32 -20.09 41.51
C ARG A 5 22.51 -19.58 40.30
N ALA A 6 22.16 -20.40 39.31
CA ALA A 6 21.04 -21.35 39.29
C ALA A 6 19.67 -20.72 39.60
N ARG A 7 18.93 -20.36 38.54
CA ARG A 7 17.47 -20.56 38.45
C ARG A 7 17.13 -21.16 37.10
N ARG A 8 16.89 -22.48 37.13
CA ARG A 8 16.09 -23.24 36.18
C ARG A 8 14.61 -22.90 36.41
N SER A 9 13.81 -22.93 35.35
CA SER A 9 12.46 -23.51 35.26
C SER A 9 11.96 -23.40 33.81
N ALA A 10 12.05 -24.51 33.05
CA ALA A 10 10.92 -25.22 32.41
C ALA A 10 10.30 -24.45 31.22
N PHE A 11 10.56 -24.74 29.94
CA PHE A 11 10.41 -26.00 29.19
C PHE A 11 9.08 -26.72 29.46
N MET A 12 8.05 -26.37 28.69
CA MET A 12 7.00 -27.30 28.31
C MET A 12 6.61 -27.07 26.84
N ASP A 13 7.12 -27.98 26.03
CA ASP A 13 6.59 -28.41 24.74
C ASP A 13 5.10 -28.77 24.88
N GLY A 14 4.25 -28.14 24.06
CA GLY A 14 2.81 -28.41 24.00
C GLY A 14 2.41 -29.15 22.72
N LYS A 15 3.28 -30.01 22.21
CA LYS A 15 3.03 -30.87 21.04
C LYS A 15 2.59 -32.27 21.50
N GLN A 16 1.58 -32.32 22.36
CA GLN A 16 0.98 -33.59 22.78
C GLN A 16 -0.40 -33.26 23.35
N TRP A 17 -1.44 -33.43 22.53
CA TRP A 17 -2.84 -33.75 22.89
C TRP A 17 -3.65 -33.94 21.59
N TRP A 18 -3.03 -34.55 20.60
CA TRP A 18 -3.72 -35.27 19.54
C TRP A 18 -3.95 -36.68 20.07
N GLY A 19 -5.21 -37.05 20.30
CA GLY A 19 -5.59 -38.42 20.63
C GLY A 19 -6.19 -38.56 22.02
N LEU A 20 -7.46 -38.16 22.16
CA LEU A 20 -8.53 -38.86 22.88
C LEU A 20 -9.73 -37.92 23.07
N ALA A 21 -10.47 -37.72 21.99
CA ALA A 21 -11.88 -37.29 22.04
C ALA A 21 -12.57 -37.65 20.72
N LEU A 22 -12.36 -38.88 20.26
CA LEU A 22 -13.06 -39.48 19.12
C LEU A 22 -14.01 -40.55 19.65
N ALA A 23 -15.04 -40.12 20.37
CA ALA A 23 -16.25 -40.90 20.66
C ALA A 23 -17.26 -39.96 21.34
N CYS A 24 -18.52 -39.98 20.89
CA CYS A 24 -19.67 -39.25 21.44
C CYS A 24 -19.90 -37.80 20.96
N ALA A 25 -20.09 -37.60 19.65
CA ALA A 25 -21.02 -36.57 19.16
C ALA A 25 -21.47 -36.84 17.70
N ALA A 26 -21.63 -38.10 17.31
CA ALA A 26 -22.41 -38.45 16.13
C ALA A 26 -23.89 -38.39 16.52
N GLY A 27 -24.53 -37.24 16.36
CA GLY A 27 -25.98 -37.11 16.59
C GLY A 27 -26.43 -35.83 17.27
N ALA A 28 -26.08 -34.66 16.74
CA ALA A 28 -26.81 -33.42 17.05
C ALA A 28 -26.67 -32.36 15.95
N PHE A 29 -26.70 -32.75 14.67
CA PHE A 29 -27.29 -31.86 13.66
C PHE A 29 -28.82 -32.00 13.75
N ALA A 30 -29.37 -31.67 14.92
CA ALA A 30 -30.77 -31.35 15.01
C ALA A 30 -30.94 -30.06 14.21
N ALA A 31 -31.69 -30.15 13.12
CA ALA A 31 -32.18 -29.00 12.39
C ALA A 31 -32.65 -27.97 13.41
N ALA A 32 -31.93 -26.85 13.51
CA ALA A 32 -32.52 -25.65 14.06
C ALA A 32 -33.67 -25.32 13.13
N ALA A 33 -34.87 -25.81 13.48
CA ALA A 33 -36.10 -25.30 12.91
C ALA A 33 -35.99 -23.77 13.01
N PRO A 34 -36.25 -23.02 11.94
CA PRO A 34 -36.29 -21.58 12.06
C PRO A 34 -37.35 -21.29 13.12
N ALA A 35 -36.91 -20.86 14.31
CA ALA A 35 -37.79 -20.34 15.32
C ALA A 35 -38.45 -19.14 14.67
N GLN A 36 -39.66 -19.34 14.16
CA GLN A 36 -40.52 -18.29 13.66
C GLN A 36 -40.65 -17.34 14.86
N ALA A 37 -39.96 -16.20 14.85
CA ALA A 37 -39.98 -15.28 15.97
C ALA A 37 -41.41 -14.72 16.07
N GLN A 38 -42.22 -15.35 16.91
CA GLN A 38 -43.57 -14.91 17.23
C GLN A 38 -43.42 -13.70 18.14
N VAL A 39 -43.83 -12.53 17.67
CA VAL A 39 -43.78 -11.30 18.45
C VAL A 39 -45.21 -10.96 18.83
N TYR A 40 -45.47 -10.83 20.12
CA TYR A 40 -46.80 -10.50 20.63
C TYR A 40 -46.95 -8.98 20.69
N LYS A 41 -48.09 -8.48 20.21
CA LYS A 41 -48.48 -7.08 20.41
C LYS A 41 -49.20 -6.96 21.74
N CYS A 42 -48.59 -6.19 22.63
CA CYS A 42 -49.02 -5.93 23.98
C CYS A 42 -49.54 -4.51 24.11
N THR A 43 -50.56 -4.31 24.94
CA THR A 43 -51.04 -2.98 25.31
C THR A 43 -50.57 -2.72 26.73
N GLY A 44 -49.71 -1.71 26.89
CA GLY A 44 -49.20 -1.26 28.19
C GLY A 44 -50.25 -0.47 28.97
N SER A 45 -49.95 -0.21 30.24
CA SER A 45 -50.85 0.41 31.22
C SER A 45 -51.39 1.79 30.81
N LYS A 46 -50.70 2.51 29.91
CA LYS A 46 -51.11 3.82 29.40
C LYS A 46 -51.68 3.77 27.97
N GLY A 47 -51.99 2.59 27.47
CA GLY A 47 -52.44 2.38 26.08
C GLY A 47 -51.29 2.31 25.06
N GLU A 48 -50.03 2.25 25.51
CA GLU A 48 -48.88 2.12 24.61
C GLU A 48 -48.80 0.72 23.98
N THR A 49 -48.50 0.61 22.68
CA THR A 49 -48.30 -0.70 22.04
C THR A 49 -46.84 -1.13 22.17
N VAL A 50 -46.59 -2.20 22.92
CA VAL A 50 -45.26 -2.79 23.14
C VAL A 50 -45.19 -4.13 22.42
N TYR A 51 -44.10 -4.40 21.70
CA TYR A 51 -43.88 -5.69 21.05
C TYR A 51 -42.94 -6.53 21.92
N ALA A 52 -43.36 -7.73 22.30
CA ALA A 52 -42.61 -8.61 23.20
C ALA A 52 -42.45 -10.01 22.59
N GLN A 53 -41.33 -10.68 22.89
CA GLN A 53 -41.08 -12.06 22.45
C GLN A 53 -41.78 -13.11 23.32
N GLN A 54 -42.47 -12.69 24.39
CA GLN A 54 -43.26 -13.52 25.29
C GLN A 54 -44.66 -12.94 25.45
N PRO A 55 -45.70 -13.77 25.68
CA PRO A 55 -47.07 -13.29 25.83
C PRO A 55 -47.22 -12.43 27.09
N CYS A 56 -47.76 -11.23 26.93
CA CYS A 56 -47.90 -10.22 27.98
C CYS A 56 -49.24 -10.24 28.74
N GLY A 57 -50.04 -11.30 28.60
CA GLY A 57 -51.31 -11.50 29.30
C GLY A 57 -52.46 -11.93 28.39
N ALA A 58 -53.66 -12.09 28.96
CA ALA A 58 -54.85 -12.68 28.32
C ALA A 58 -55.39 -11.93 27.08
N GLY A 59 -54.84 -10.76 26.76
CA GLY A 59 -55.18 -9.97 25.56
C GLY A 59 -54.06 -9.86 24.52
N ALA A 60 -52.96 -10.60 24.69
CA ALA A 60 -51.82 -10.58 23.77
C ALA A 60 -52.23 -11.11 22.40
N LYS A 61 -52.10 -10.29 21.36
CA LYS A 61 -52.32 -10.73 19.98
C LYS A 61 -51.00 -11.19 19.41
N GLU A 62 -50.92 -12.47 19.04
CA GLU A 62 -49.77 -13.01 18.31
C GLU A 62 -49.68 -12.31 16.96
N VAL A 63 -48.51 -11.76 16.65
CA VAL A 63 -48.20 -11.22 15.34
C VAL A 63 -47.04 -12.03 14.77
N THR A 64 -47.32 -12.82 13.74
CA THR A 64 -46.27 -13.54 13.01
C THR A 64 -45.45 -12.53 12.22
N VAL A 65 -44.21 -12.28 12.66
CA VAL A 65 -43.27 -11.49 11.86
C VAL A 65 -42.80 -12.40 10.72
N ARG A 66 -43.31 -12.15 9.52
CA ARG A 66 -42.85 -12.87 8.33
C ARG A 66 -41.37 -12.57 8.17
N ALA A 67 -40.53 -13.61 8.20
CA ALA A 67 -39.10 -13.45 7.95
C ALA A 67 -38.93 -12.77 6.58
N HIS A 68 -38.51 -11.51 6.58
CA HIS A 68 -38.14 -10.84 5.34
C HIS A 68 -36.92 -11.57 4.79
N ARG A 69 -37.03 -12.07 3.55
CA ARG A 69 -35.89 -12.63 2.81
C ARG A 69 -34.77 -11.59 2.88
N ALA A 70 -33.59 -12.01 3.36
CA ALA A 70 -32.42 -11.15 3.37
C ALA A 70 -32.24 -10.53 1.98
N ALA A 71 -31.99 -9.23 1.92
CA ALA A 71 -31.77 -8.53 0.67
C ALA A 71 -30.59 -9.20 -0.07
N THR A 72 -30.91 -9.89 -1.16
CA THR A 72 -29.89 -10.47 -2.04
C THR A 72 -29.37 -9.35 -2.93
N ARG A 73 -28.05 -9.07 -2.80
CA ARG A 73 -27.35 -8.08 -3.63
C ARG A 73 -27.60 -8.39 -5.11
N THR A 74 -28.02 -7.40 -5.85
CA THR A 74 -28.29 -7.52 -7.28
C THR A 74 -26.97 -7.58 -8.07
N PRO A 75 -26.99 -8.15 -9.29
CA PRO A 75 -25.84 -8.08 -10.19
C PRO A 75 -25.41 -6.64 -10.48
N GLY A 76 -26.37 -5.71 -10.60
CA GLY A 76 -26.11 -4.28 -10.79
C GLY A 76 -25.34 -3.66 -9.62
N GLU A 77 -25.78 -3.90 -8.39
CA GLU A 77 -25.06 -3.41 -7.19
C GLU A 77 -23.64 -3.98 -7.08
N THR A 78 -23.45 -5.24 -7.48
CA THR A 78 -22.12 -5.88 -7.49
C THR A 78 -21.22 -5.27 -8.56
N ALA A 79 -21.76 -4.99 -9.75
CA ALA A 79 -21.03 -4.31 -10.83
C ALA A 79 -20.67 -2.86 -10.44
N THR A 80 -21.58 -2.12 -9.83
CA THR A 80 -21.32 -0.76 -9.32
C THR A 80 -20.23 -0.79 -8.24
N GLN A 81 -20.30 -1.74 -7.31
CA GLN A 81 -19.28 -1.89 -6.29
C GLN A 81 -17.90 -2.20 -6.89
N ALA A 82 -17.83 -3.12 -7.86
CA ALA A 82 -16.59 -3.44 -8.56
C ALA A 82 -16.02 -2.23 -9.32
N ALA A 83 -16.87 -1.41 -9.94
CA ALA A 83 -16.45 -0.19 -10.62
C ALA A 83 -15.84 0.85 -9.66
N VAL A 84 -16.43 1.03 -8.47
CA VAL A 84 -15.90 1.94 -7.43
C VAL A 84 -14.56 1.45 -6.88
N PHE A 85 -14.40 0.15 -6.65
CA PHE A 85 -13.11 -0.40 -6.22
C PHE A 85 -12.05 -0.32 -7.31
N ARG A 86 -12.43 -0.57 -8.58
CA ARG A 86 -11.55 -0.39 -9.73
C ARG A 86 -11.05 1.06 -9.84
N SER A 87 -11.94 2.05 -9.72
CA SER A 87 -11.55 3.46 -9.83
C SER A 87 -10.65 3.90 -8.66
N THR A 88 -10.89 3.36 -7.46
CA THR A 88 -10.04 3.56 -6.29
C THR A 88 -8.64 2.98 -6.52
N ASP A 89 -8.54 1.72 -6.94
CA ASP A 89 -7.26 1.06 -7.21
C ASP A 89 -6.45 1.77 -8.32
N LEU A 90 -7.12 2.29 -9.37
CA LEU A 90 -6.46 3.08 -10.42
C LEU A 90 -5.94 4.43 -9.89
N SER A 91 -6.68 5.04 -8.96
CA SER A 91 -6.25 6.27 -8.29
C SER A 91 -5.00 6.01 -7.42
N ASP A 92 -4.97 4.89 -6.73
CA ASP A 92 -3.82 4.46 -5.93
C ASP A 92 -2.59 4.16 -6.80
N ALA A 93 -2.78 3.57 -7.99
CA ALA A 93 -1.70 3.39 -8.97
C ALA A 93 -1.09 4.75 -9.39
N SER A 94 -1.92 5.76 -9.61
CA SER A 94 -1.48 7.13 -9.93
C SER A 94 -0.76 7.80 -8.75
N ILE A 95 -1.22 7.60 -7.52
CA ILE A 95 -0.55 8.09 -6.30
C ILE A 95 0.83 7.44 -6.16
N ALA A 96 0.91 6.12 -6.40
CA ALA A 96 2.15 5.39 -6.31
C ALA A 96 3.19 5.85 -7.34
N GLU A 97 2.80 6.15 -8.58
CA GLU A 97 3.70 6.73 -9.59
C GLU A 97 4.27 8.08 -9.11
N ARG A 98 3.42 8.98 -8.61
CA ARG A 98 3.87 10.27 -8.07
C ARG A 98 4.86 10.10 -6.93
N ASN A 99 4.58 9.17 -6.01
CA ASN A 99 5.48 8.87 -4.89
C ASN A 99 6.81 8.27 -5.37
N CYS A 100 6.77 7.39 -6.38
CA CYS A 100 7.97 6.85 -7.03
C CYS A 100 8.84 7.97 -7.62
N MET A 101 8.22 8.89 -8.36
CA MET A 101 8.91 10.04 -8.95
C MET A 101 9.50 10.98 -7.90
N ASN A 102 8.75 11.31 -6.85
CA ASN A 102 9.23 12.17 -5.77
C ASN A 102 10.40 11.53 -5.00
N ALA A 103 10.33 10.22 -4.74
CA ALA A 103 11.41 9.47 -4.11
C ALA A 103 12.65 9.40 -5.01
N ALA A 104 12.48 9.18 -6.31
CA ALA A 104 13.59 9.18 -7.26
C ALA A 104 14.26 10.55 -7.33
N GLN A 105 13.46 11.61 -7.43
CA GLN A 105 13.97 12.98 -7.53
C GLN A 105 14.76 13.39 -6.29
N SER A 106 14.20 13.20 -5.10
CA SER A 106 14.88 13.53 -3.84
C SER A 106 16.20 12.79 -3.66
N ASN A 107 16.25 11.51 -4.01
CA ASN A 107 17.46 10.70 -3.89
C ASN A 107 18.54 11.09 -4.93
N ILE A 108 18.14 11.28 -6.20
CA ILE A 108 19.06 11.57 -7.29
C ILE A 108 19.59 13.00 -7.18
N GLN A 109 18.69 13.99 -7.09
CA GLN A 109 19.07 15.41 -7.03
C GLN A 109 19.80 15.71 -5.72
N GLY A 110 19.32 15.20 -4.57
CA GLY A 110 19.98 15.44 -3.29
C GLY A 110 21.41 14.86 -3.20
N ALA A 111 21.72 13.78 -3.92
CA ALA A 111 23.09 13.28 -4.03
C ALA A 111 23.95 14.13 -4.97
N ALA A 112 23.42 14.48 -6.15
CA ALA A 112 24.11 15.30 -7.14
C ALA A 112 24.41 16.71 -6.60
N ASP A 113 23.45 17.35 -5.94
CA ASP A 113 23.58 18.69 -5.38
C ASP A 113 24.69 18.77 -4.34
N ARG A 114 24.81 17.76 -3.46
CA ARG A 114 25.90 17.70 -2.47
C ARG A 114 27.28 17.61 -3.11
N ARG A 115 27.41 16.86 -4.21
CA ARG A 115 28.65 16.77 -4.99
C ARG A 115 28.95 18.10 -5.69
N ILE A 116 27.97 18.68 -6.36
CA ILE A 116 28.09 19.99 -7.03
C ILE A 116 28.49 21.08 -6.04
N GLN A 117 27.84 21.17 -4.88
CA GLN A 117 28.20 22.12 -3.83
C GLN A 117 29.65 21.94 -3.35
N THR A 118 30.12 20.69 -3.30
CA THR A 118 31.52 20.40 -2.94
C THR A 118 32.49 20.93 -4.00
N TYR A 119 32.21 20.70 -5.29
CA TYR A 119 33.01 21.27 -6.38
C TYR A 119 32.97 22.80 -6.40
N GLN A 120 31.80 23.40 -6.17
CA GLN A 120 31.65 24.86 -6.12
C GLN A 120 32.46 25.49 -4.99
N ARG A 121 32.52 24.87 -3.80
CA ARG A 121 33.39 25.33 -2.71
C ARG A 121 34.87 25.25 -3.09
N GLN A 122 35.28 24.21 -3.81
CA GLN A 122 36.65 24.07 -4.29
C GLN A 122 37.00 25.15 -5.33
N VAL A 123 36.09 25.41 -6.27
CA VAL A 123 36.25 26.52 -7.24
C VAL A 123 36.38 27.87 -6.51
N ALA A 124 35.53 28.13 -5.52
CA ALA A 124 35.60 29.36 -4.74
C ALA A 124 36.94 29.50 -3.99
N ALA A 125 37.42 28.41 -3.36
CA ALA A 125 38.71 28.40 -2.68
C ALA A 125 39.88 28.62 -3.64
N LEU A 126 39.85 28.01 -4.83
CA LEU A 126 40.84 28.22 -5.88
C LEU A 126 40.83 29.67 -6.40
N ASN A 127 39.65 30.25 -6.61
CA ASN A 127 39.53 31.65 -7.05
C ASN A 127 40.03 32.65 -6.00
N GLN A 128 39.89 32.34 -4.71
CA GLN A 128 40.48 33.17 -3.64
C GLN A 128 42.01 33.19 -3.70
N GLN A 129 42.65 32.08 -4.11
CA GLN A 129 44.11 32.02 -4.26
C GLN A 129 44.63 32.94 -5.37
N LEU A 130 43.81 33.24 -6.38
CA LEU A 130 44.15 34.19 -7.46
C LEU A 130 44.11 35.65 -7.00
N GLY A 131 43.39 35.96 -5.91
CA GLY A 131 43.28 37.32 -5.38
C GLY A 131 44.47 37.78 -4.53
N HIS A 132 45.46 36.91 -4.29
CA HIS A 132 46.68 37.25 -3.56
C HIS A 132 47.76 37.74 -4.53
N THR A 133 48.18 38.99 -4.39
CA THR A 133 49.29 39.58 -5.15
C THR A 133 50.63 39.08 -4.62
N ASP A 134 51.37 38.36 -5.46
CA ASP A 134 52.78 38.01 -5.22
C ASP A 134 53.70 39.01 -5.94
N GLU A 135 54.86 39.30 -5.33
CA GLU A 135 55.87 40.24 -5.84
C GLU A 135 56.59 39.74 -7.13
N ASP A 136 56.49 38.45 -7.47
CA ASP A 136 57.17 37.83 -8.62
C ASP A 136 56.18 37.46 -9.76
N ALA A 137 56.18 38.29 -10.82
CA ALA A 137 55.19 38.24 -11.89
C ALA A 137 55.19 36.93 -12.71
N LEU A 138 56.36 36.29 -12.93
CA LEU A 138 56.44 35.08 -13.74
C LEU A 138 55.92 33.85 -12.97
N ALA A 139 56.26 33.77 -11.68
CA ALA A 139 55.77 32.72 -10.79
C ALA A 139 54.25 32.86 -10.58
N ALA A 140 53.76 34.09 -10.44
CA ALA A 140 52.33 34.40 -10.34
C ALA A 140 51.56 33.96 -11.59
N ALA A 141 52.05 34.27 -12.80
CA ALA A 141 51.41 33.87 -14.06
C ALA A 141 51.32 32.34 -14.21
N THR A 142 52.37 31.61 -13.82
CA THR A 142 52.38 30.14 -13.88
C THR A 142 51.37 29.53 -12.89
N ARG A 143 51.33 30.05 -11.65
CA ARG A 143 50.36 29.61 -10.64
C ARG A 143 48.94 29.88 -11.11
N GLU A 144 48.68 31.07 -11.65
CA GLU A 144 47.37 31.44 -12.16
C GLU A 144 46.90 30.51 -13.29
N ALA A 145 47.78 30.20 -14.25
CA ALA A 145 47.46 29.25 -15.31
C ALA A 145 47.09 27.86 -14.75
N GLY A 146 47.83 27.38 -13.74
CA GLY A 146 47.53 26.11 -13.07
C GLY A 146 46.21 26.11 -12.29
N VAL A 147 45.90 27.20 -11.58
CA VAL A 147 44.62 27.35 -10.86
C VAL A 147 43.45 27.43 -11.84
N ARG A 148 43.56 28.20 -12.93
CA ARG A 148 42.53 28.26 -13.98
C ARG A 148 42.28 26.89 -14.63
N ALA A 149 43.33 26.11 -14.86
CA ALA A 149 43.20 24.74 -15.37
C ALA A 149 42.43 23.82 -14.39
N GLN A 150 42.69 23.94 -13.09
CA GLN A 150 41.96 23.19 -12.06
C GLN A 150 40.48 23.61 -11.99
N VAL A 151 40.20 24.91 -12.06
CA VAL A 151 38.81 25.43 -12.11
C VAL A 151 38.08 24.86 -13.32
N ALA A 152 38.67 24.89 -14.50
CA ALA A 152 38.07 24.32 -15.71
C ALA A 152 37.76 22.82 -15.57
N SER A 153 38.64 22.04 -14.93
CA SER A 153 38.41 20.62 -14.66
C SER A 153 37.25 20.39 -13.68
N LEU A 154 37.10 21.23 -12.65
CA LEU A 154 35.98 21.18 -11.72
C LEU A 154 34.66 21.56 -12.38
N GLU A 155 34.66 22.55 -13.27
CA GLU A 155 33.48 22.95 -14.05
C GLU A 155 33.02 21.83 -15.01
N GLN A 156 33.96 21.13 -15.63
CA GLN A 156 33.67 19.93 -16.41
C GLN A 156 33.05 18.83 -15.53
N SER A 157 33.56 18.66 -14.31
CA SER A 157 33.02 17.69 -13.35
C SER A 157 31.59 18.04 -12.92
N ILE A 158 31.30 19.32 -12.66
CA ILE A 158 29.94 19.81 -12.37
C ILE A 158 29.00 19.52 -13.55
N SER A 159 29.46 19.79 -14.76
CA SER A 159 28.68 19.55 -15.98
C SER A 159 28.43 18.06 -16.24
N ALA A 160 29.40 17.20 -15.93
CA ALA A 160 29.23 15.74 -15.98
C ALA A 160 28.23 15.25 -14.93
N GLU A 161 28.30 15.78 -13.71
CA GLU A 161 27.39 15.42 -12.62
C GLU A 161 25.93 15.76 -12.95
N ARG A 162 25.68 16.95 -13.50
CA ARG A 162 24.33 17.36 -13.95
C ARG A 162 23.77 16.40 -15.00
N ARG A 163 24.56 16.12 -16.06
CA ARG A 163 24.15 15.18 -17.11
C ARG A 163 23.90 13.77 -16.57
N SER A 164 24.71 13.31 -15.61
CA SER A 164 24.50 12.02 -14.96
C SER A 164 23.20 11.96 -14.15
N ALA A 165 22.89 13.04 -13.41
CA ALA A 165 21.64 13.16 -12.66
C ALA A 165 20.42 13.19 -13.60
N ASP A 166 20.50 13.94 -14.70
CA ASP A 166 19.43 14.01 -15.70
C ASP A 166 19.15 12.64 -16.33
N ASN A 167 20.21 11.93 -16.76
CA ASN A 167 20.07 10.57 -17.28
C ASN A 167 19.42 9.63 -16.26
N SER A 168 19.84 9.73 -14.99
CA SER A 168 19.28 8.93 -13.90
C SER A 168 17.79 9.23 -13.66
N LEU A 169 17.38 10.50 -13.79
CA LEU A 169 15.98 10.91 -13.70
C LEU A 169 15.15 10.37 -14.86
N THR A 170 15.65 10.42 -16.09
CA THR A 170 14.97 9.82 -17.25
C THR A 170 14.78 8.31 -17.07
N THR A 171 15.79 7.59 -16.61
CA THR A 171 15.66 6.16 -16.30
C THR A 171 14.71 5.89 -15.13
N ALA A 172 14.64 6.78 -14.13
CA ALA A 172 13.65 6.67 -13.07
C ALA A 172 12.22 6.89 -13.56
N GLN A 173 12.01 7.88 -14.44
CA GLN A 173 10.71 8.12 -15.08
C GLN A 173 10.20 6.89 -15.83
N GLN A 174 11.06 6.27 -16.64
CA GLN A 174 10.72 5.04 -17.36
C GLN A 174 10.28 3.95 -16.39
N ARG A 175 11.09 3.66 -15.36
CA ARG A 175 10.77 2.62 -14.35
C ARG A 175 9.48 2.91 -13.57
N CYS A 176 9.24 4.16 -13.17
CA CYS A 176 8.00 4.52 -12.47
C CYS A 176 6.77 4.38 -13.38
N SER A 177 6.90 4.77 -14.66
CA SER A 177 5.82 4.62 -15.65
C SER A 177 5.52 3.15 -15.97
N GLU A 178 6.54 2.30 -16.05
CA GLU A 178 6.40 0.85 -16.24
C GLU A 178 5.69 0.21 -15.05
N GLN A 179 6.11 0.52 -13.82
CA GLN A 179 5.43 0.04 -12.62
C GLN A 179 3.96 0.46 -12.58
N ARG A 180 3.62 1.66 -13.06
CA ARG A 180 2.23 2.10 -13.15
C ARG A 180 1.44 1.24 -14.13
N ARG A 181 1.97 1.02 -15.33
CA ARG A 181 1.34 0.17 -16.35
C ARG A 181 1.12 -1.26 -15.84
N ASP A 182 2.10 -1.82 -15.13
CA ASP A 182 2.00 -3.17 -14.56
C ASP A 182 0.91 -3.25 -13.50
N ARG A 183 0.81 -2.22 -12.64
CA ARG A 183 -0.26 -2.11 -11.64
C ARG A 183 -1.63 -1.95 -12.29
N GLU A 184 -1.77 -1.05 -13.26
CA GLU A 184 -3.00 -0.86 -14.03
C GLU A 184 -3.44 -2.17 -14.69
N ALA A 185 -2.52 -2.90 -15.34
CA ALA A 185 -2.82 -4.21 -15.94
C ALA A 185 -3.23 -5.25 -14.89
N SER A 186 -2.63 -5.23 -13.69
CA SER A 186 -3.03 -6.12 -12.59
C SER A 186 -4.43 -5.80 -12.06
N ILE A 187 -4.79 -4.52 -12.00
CA ILE A 187 -6.12 -4.03 -11.61
C ILE A 187 -7.14 -4.46 -12.66
N GLU A 188 -6.82 -4.29 -13.94
CA GLU A 188 -7.69 -4.76 -15.03
C GLU A 188 -7.94 -6.26 -14.96
N ARG A 189 -6.91 -7.07 -14.70
CA ARG A 189 -7.09 -8.52 -14.49
C ARG A 189 -7.95 -8.83 -13.27
N LYS A 190 -7.79 -8.09 -12.16
CA LYS A 190 -8.54 -8.26 -10.91
C LYS A 190 -10.04 -7.99 -11.08
N TYR A 191 -10.40 -7.03 -11.92
CA TYR A 191 -11.80 -6.63 -12.17
C TYR A 191 -12.31 -7.07 -13.55
N ALA A 192 -11.57 -7.93 -14.25
CA ALA A 192 -12.04 -8.50 -15.51
C ALA A 192 -13.31 -9.32 -15.25
N PRO A 193 -14.37 -9.13 -16.04
CA PRO A 193 -15.54 -10.00 -15.95
C PRO A 193 -15.10 -11.43 -16.28
N GLU A 194 -15.55 -12.41 -15.49
CA GLU A 194 -15.46 -13.82 -15.92
C GLU A 194 -16.19 -13.93 -17.26
N ARG A 195 -15.47 -14.31 -18.32
CA ARG A 195 -16.11 -14.64 -19.60
C ARG A 195 -17.09 -15.77 -19.33
N ALA A 196 -18.36 -15.54 -19.64
CA ALA A 196 -19.34 -16.61 -19.61
C ALA A 196 -18.91 -17.70 -20.63
N PRO A 197 -19.02 -18.99 -20.30
CA PRO A 197 -18.60 -20.09 -21.18
C PRO A 197 -19.38 -20.18 -22.52
N SER A 198 -20.35 -19.30 -22.76
CA SER A 198 -21.14 -19.25 -24.00
C SER A 198 -20.43 -18.54 -25.17
N ASP A 199 -19.38 -17.75 -24.93
CA ASP A 199 -18.71 -16.98 -26.01
C ASP A 199 -17.71 -17.80 -26.83
N THR A 200 -17.31 -18.99 -26.39
CA THR A 200 -16.40 -19.88 -27.15
C THR A 200 -17.10 -20.71 -28.24
N ALA A 201 -18.42 -20.66 -28.35
CA ALA A 201 -19.17 -21.51 -29.31
C ALA A 201 -19.33 -20.88 -30.72
N ILE A 202 -19.02 -19.60 -30.91
CA ILE A 202 -19.26 -18.90 -32.19
C ILE A 202 -18.02 -18.81 -33.08
N ASP A 203 -16.80 -18.95 -32.53
CA ASP A 203 -15.55 -18.80 -33.30
C ASP A 203 -15.06 -20.08 -34.01
N GLY A 204 -15.81 -21.19 -33.95
CA GLY A 204 -15.46 -22.46 -34.57
C GLY A 204 -16.19 -22.80 -35.88
N LEU A 205 -16.97 -21.87 -36.46
CA LEU A 205 -17.84 -22.11 -37.63
C LEU A 205 -17.56 -21.21 -38.84
N ARG A 206 -16.28 -20.86 -39.08
CA ARG A 206 -15.87 -20.24 -40.36
C ARG A 206 -14.66 -20.93 -40.96
#